data_AF-A0A9E1ZRW7-F1
#
_entry.id   AF-A0A9E1ZRW7-F1
#
_cell.length_a   1.000
_cell.length_b   1.000
_cell.length_c   1.000
_cell.angle_alpha   90.00
_cell.angle_beta   90.00
_cell.angle_gamma   90.00
#
_symmetry.space_group_name_H-M   'P 1'
#
loop_
_entity.id
_entity.type
_entity.pdbx_description
1 polymer ?
#
loop_
_entity_poly.entity_id
_entity_poly.type
_entity_poly.pdbx_seq_one_letter_code
_entity_poly.pdbx_strand_id
1 'polypeptide(L)'
;CVAAGRRMTNDGVLVLMASKYRSQDRNRQDARDRLAELIRQAAVVPKHRRPTKPTKGSKLRRLDSKRKRSIRKTQRGKVTDND
;
A
#
# COMPACT_ATOMS: atom_id res chain seq x y z
N CYS A 1 5.51 12.88 -1.41
CA CYS A 1 6.27 12.97 -0.14
C CYS A 1 5.33 12.69 1.04
N VAL A 2 5.28 11.45 1.54
CA VAL A 2 4.32 11.04 2.59
C VAL A 2 4.76 11.49 4.00
N ALA A 3 6.04 11.86 4.19
CA ALA A 3 6.63 12.14 5.51
C ALA A 3 6.15 13.44 6.19
N ALA A 4 5.82 14.49 5.42
CA ALA A 4 5.48 15.80 5.99
C ALA A 4 4.03 15.89 6.52
N GLY A 5 3.11 15.06 6.01
CA GLY A 5 1.71 15.04 6.43
C GLY A 5 1.05 16.43 6.42
N ARG A 6 0.25 16.76 7.44
CA ARG A 6 -0.44 18.05 7.61
C ARG A 6 0.48 19.22 8.04
N ARG A 7 1.80 19.00 8.16
CA ARG A 7 2.77 20.01 8.64
C ARG A 7 3.42 20.82 7.51
N MET A 8 3.06 20.52 6.27
CA MET A 8 3.53 21.23 5.09
C MET A 8 2.48 22.26 4.67
N THR A 9 2.91 23.49 4.43
CA THR A 9 2.10 24.50 3.73
C THR A 9 2.05 24.21 2.23
N ASN A 10 1.11 24.82 1.51
CA ASN A 10 0.99 24.67 0.06
C ASN A 10 2.23 25.15 -0.70
N ASP A 11 2.99 26.08 -0.09
CA ASP A 11 4.23 26.63 -0.64
C ASP A 11 5.46 25.75 -0.33
N GLY A 12 5.25 24.55 0.25
CA GLY A 12 6.32 23.61 0.56
C GLY A 12 7.13 23.96 1.81
N VAL A 13 6.65 24.89 2.65
CA VAL A 13 7.29 25.24 3.92
C VAL A 13 6.85 24.28 5.01
N LEU A 14 7.81 23.62 5.66
CA LEU A 14 7.61 22.72 6.80
C LEU A 14 7.54 23.52 8.11
N VAL A 15 6.40 23.45 8.80
CA VAL A 15 6.20 24.12 10.10
C VAL A 15 6.28 23.10 11.23
N LEU A 16 7.27 23.26 12.12
CA LEU A 16 7.47 22.41 13.31
C LEU A 16 7.21 23.21 14.59
N MET A 17 6.17 22.81 15.33
CA MET A 17 5.89 23.38 16.65
C MET A 17 6.50 22.52 17.76
N ALA A 18 7.32 23.12 18.62
CA ALA A 18 7.93 22.48 19.78
C ALA A 18 7.61 23.29 21.06
N SER A 19 6.66 22.79 21.85
CA SER A 19 6.17 23.40 23.10
C SER A 19 6.21 22.44 24.29
N LYS A 20 7.06 21.41 24.22
CA LYS A 20 7.09 20.30 25.18
C LYS A 20 7.71 20.67 26.53
N TYR A 21 8.65 21.61 26.54
CA TYR A 21 9.41 22.00 27.72
C TYR A 21 9.17 23.47 28.08
N ARG A 22 9.44 23.81 29.34
CA ARG A 22 9.38 25.21 29.81
C ARG A 22 10.57 26.05 29.30
N SER A 23 11.70 25.42 28.99
CA SER A 23 12.91 26.08 28.47
C SER A 23 12.87 26.18 26.94
N GLN A 24 13.17 27.38 26.42
CA GLN A 24 13.28 27.62 24.97
C GLN A 24 14.40 26.78 24.34
N ASP A 25 15.55 26.63 25.00
CA ASP A 25 16.67 25.86 24.46
C ASP A 25 16.33 24.38 24.28
N ARG A 26 15.62 23.79 25.26
CA ARG A 26 15.14 22.40 25.13
C ARG A 26 14.12 22.25 24.01
N ASN A 27 13.22 23.23 23.84
CA ASN A 27 12.28 23.22 22.73
C ASN A 27 12.97 23.37 21.38
N ARG A 28 14.02 24.21 21.30
CA ARG A 28 14.82 24.39 20.09
C ARG A 28 15.59 23.11 19.74
N GLN A 29 16.13 22.41 20.73
CA GLN A 29 16.80 21.14 20.51
C GLN A 29 15.82 20.06 20.04
N ASP A 30 14.67 19.93 20.71
CA ASP A 30 13.61 18.98 20.32
C ASP A 30 13.10 19.25 18.89
N ALA A 31 12.96 20.51 18.48
CA ALA A 31 12.60 20.86 17.11
C ALA A 31 13.66 20.41 16.09
N ARG A 32 14.96 20.58 16.40
CA ARG A 32 16.07 20.14 15.54
C ARG A 32 16.13 18.61 15.43
N ASP A 33 15.95 17.91 16.53
CA ASP A 33 15.99 16.45 16.56
C ASP A 33 14.85 15.86 15.73
N ARG A 34 13.64 16.43 15.84
CA ARG A 34 12.48 16.05 15.02
C ARG A 34 12.70 16.35 13.53
N LEU A 35 13.30 17.49 13.21
CA LEU A 35 13.64 17.83 11.83
C LEU A 35 14.62 16.82 11.24
N ALA A 36 15.70 16.50 11.98
CA ALA A 36 16.68 15.52 11.55
C ALA A 36 16.05 14.14 11.32
N GLU A 37 15.14 13.72 12.21
CA GLU A 37 14.42 12.46 12.06
C GLU A 37 13.51 12.44 10.83
N LEU A 38 12.78 13.53 10.56
CA LEU A 38 11.96 13.65 9.36
C LEU A 38 12.79 13.57 8.08
N ILE A 39 13.97 14.21 8.06
CA ILE A 39 14.89 14.15 6.93
C ILE A 39 15.40 12.72 6.74
N ARG A 40 15.80 12.03 7.82
CA ARG A 40 16.24 10.63 7.76
C ARG A 40 15.15 9.72 7.19
N GLN A 41 13.91 9.87 7.64
CA GLN A 41 12.78 9.09 7.13
C GLN A 41 12.47 9.40 5.68
N ALA A 42 12.53 10.67 5.28
CA ALA A 42 12.31 11.09 3.90
C ALA A 42 13.42 10.61 2.94
N ALA A 43 14.65 10.44 3.45
CA ALA A 43 15.78 9.91 2.69
C ALA A 43 15.67 8.39 2.45
N VAL A 44 14.79 7.67 3.16
CA VAL A 44 14.56 6.24 2.91
C VAL A 44 13.79 6.07 1.61
N VAL A 45 14.50 5.65 0.57
CA VAL A 45 13.88 5.30 -0.71
C VAL A 45 13.10 3.99 -0.57
N PRO A 46 11.80 3.96 -0.87
CA PRO A 46 11.03 2.72 -0.83
C PRO A 46 11.57 1.75 -1.88
N LYS A 47 11.87 0.51 -1.47
CA LYS A 47 12.33 -0.53 -2.38
C LYS A 47 11.24 -0.83 -3.41
N HIS A 48 11.58 -0.74 -4.70
CA HIS A 48 10.65 -1.06 -5.77
C HIS A 48 10.13 -2.50 -5.63
N ARG A 49 8.83 -2.66 -5.43
CA ARG A 49 8.19 -3.98 -5.38
C ARG A 49 8.07 -4.53 -6.80
N ARG A 50 8.70 -5.68 -7.05
CA ARG A 50 8.40 -6.45 -8.27
C ARG A 50 7.05 -7.16 -8.08
N PRO A 51 6.07 -7.00 -9.00
CA PRO A 51 4.79 -7.68 -8.87
C PRO A 51 4.98 -9.19 -8.85
N THR A 52 4.29 -9.88 -7.95
CA THR A 52 4.35 -11.34 -7.86
C THR A 52 3.48 -11.97 -8.94
N LYS A 53 3.97 -13.04 -9.57
CA LYS A 53 3.15 -13.85 -10.50
C LYS A 53 2.08 -14.61 -9.69
N PRO A 54 0.89 -14.88 -10.26
CA PRO A 54 -0.10 -15.73 -9.61
C PRO A 54 0.49 -17.10 -9.24
N THR A 55 0.15 -17.59 -8.05
CA THR A 55 0.66 -18.86 -7.54
C THR A 55 0.19 -20.04 -8.40
N LYS A 56 0.97 -21.13 -8.43
CA LYS A 56 0.60 -22.36 -9.14
C LYS A 56 -0.77 -22.88 -8.67
N GLY A 57 -1.04 -22.83 -7.36
CA GLY A 57 -2.34 -23.20 -6.80
C GLY A 57 -3.50 -22.33 -7.30
N SER A 58 -3.29 -21.02 -7.46
CA SER A 58 -4.30 -20.13 -8.05
C SER A 58 -4.60 -20.49 -9.51
N LYS A 59 -3.56 -20.81 -10.30
CA LYS A 59 -3.72 -21.28 -11.68
C LYS A 59 -4.49 -22.59 -11.78
N LEU A 60 -4.17 -23.57 -10.92
CA LEU A 60 -4.86 -24.87 -10.88
C LEU A 60 -6.33 -24.72 -10.48
N ARG A 61 -6.64 -23.96 -9.43
CA ARG A 61 -8.02 -23.68 -9.00
C ARG A 61 -8.83 -23.01 -10.10
N ARG A 62 -8.26 -22.03 -10.81
CA ARG A 62 -8.92 -21.38 -11.96
C ARG A 62 -9.28 -22.37 -13.06
N LEU A 63 -8.38 -23.29 -13.40
CA LEU A 63 -8.62 -24.31 -14.43
C LEU A 63 -9.69 -25.32 -13.99
N ASP A 64 -9.64 -25.76 -12.73
CA ASP A 64 -10.65 -26.66 -12.17
C ASP A 64 -12.04 -26.00 -12.15
N SER A 65 -12.13 -24.75 -11.67
CA SER A 65 -13.38 -23.97 -11.71
C SER A 65 -13.89 -23.79 -13.13
N LYS A 66 -13.01 -23.55 -14.12
CA LYS A 66 -13.39 -23.47 -15.54
C LYS A 66 -13.97 -24.80 -16.03
N ARG A 67 -13.33 -25.93 -15.71
CA ARG A 67 -13.80 -27.27 -16.09
C ARG A 67 -15.17 -27.58 -15.47
N LYS A 68 -15.31 -27.38 -14.16
CA LYS A 68 -16.58 -27.55 -13.43
C LYS A 68 -17.71 -26.72 -14.03
N ARG A 69 -17.43 -25.47 -14.40
CA ARG A 69 -18.41 -24.58 -15.05
C ARG A 69 -18.81 -25.08 -16.43
N SER A 70 -17.87 -25.59 -17.22
CA SER A 70 -18.14 -26.18 -18.54
C SER A 70 -19.07 -27.37 -18.42
N ILE A 71 -18.76 -28.32 -17.54
CA ILE A 71 -19.58 -29.52 -17.31
C ILE A 71 -21.00 -29.13 -16.90
N ARG A 72 -21.12 -28.19 -15.95
CA ARG A 72 -22.43 -27.68 -15.50
C ARG A 72 -23.22 -27.02 -16.64
N LYS A 73 -22.56 -26.34 -17.58
CA LYS A 73 -23.22 -25.76 -18.75
C LYS A 73 -23.69 -26.83 -19.73
N THR A 74 -22.88 -27.85 -20.00
CA THR A 74 -23.25 -28.98 -20.87
C THR A 74 -24.47 -29.72 -20.32
N GLN A 75 -24.48 -30.01 -19.02
CA GLN A 75 -25.62 -30.66 -18.34
C GLN A 75 -26.90 -29.82 -18.33
N ARG A 76 -26.79 -28.50 -18.55
CA ARG A 76 -27.94 -27.58 -18.69
C ARG A 76 -28.34 -27.36 -20.15
N GLY A 77 -27.64 -27.98 -21.10
CA GLY A 77 -28.03 -27.95 -22.51
C GLY A 77 -29.41 -28.56 -22.68
N LYS A 78 -30.16 -28.08 -23.68
CA LYS A 78 -31.47 -28.64 -24.03
C LYS A 78 -31.27 -30.11 -24.37
N VAL A 79 -31.98 -31.02 -23.70
CA VAL A 79 -32.01 -32.43 -24.06
C VAL A 79 -32.68 -32.49 -25.44
N THR A 80 -31.89 -32.75 -26.47
CA THR A 80 -32.43 -33.14 -27.77
C THR A 80 -32.58 -34.65 -27.70
N ASP A 81 -33.78 -35.12 -27.38
CA ASP A 81 -34.16 -36.50 -27.65
C ASP A 81 -34.18 -36.66 -29.17
N ASN A 82 -33.13 -37.27 -29.70
CA ASN A 82 -33.16 -37.95 -30.99
C ASN A 82 -32.67 -39.36 -30.67
N ASP A 83 -33.56 -40.13 -30.06
CA ASP A 83 -33.80 -41.59 -30.19
C ASP A 83 -34.76 -42.05 -29.08
#